data_AF-A0AB37A1D1-F1
#
_entry.id   AF-A0AB37A1D1-F1
#
_cell.length_a   1.000
_cell.length_b   1.000
_cell.length_c   1.000
_cell.angle_alpha   90.00
_cell.angle_beta   90.00
_cell.angle_gamma   90.00
#
_symmetry.space_group_name_H-M   'P 1'
#
loop_
_entity.id
_entity.type
_entity.pdbx_description
1 polymer ?
#
loop_
_entity_poly.entity_id
_entity_poly.type
_entity_poly.pdbx_seq_one_letter_code
_entity_poly.pdbx_strand_id
1 'polypeptide(L)'
;MKKTIFFVMIILASNLFASFKASKIVEAKSIIWGMDFYDKSKAIVSFKNGFFAVLDTNSNTLKYIKKLDVYEKGQAGLLDVKASLNFKNDNTIFFTYVKNIDNMGVTTLAKAKLINEKLVNIEDILVTKSATNTTRHFGSRITFDEHHIYFSVGDRGERDNAQTLSNHAGSIIRLNLDGTVPKLILFFTIKIF
;
A
#
# COMPACT_ATOMS: atom_id res chain seq x y z
N MET A 1 62.84 -44.57 -11.25
CA MET A 1 62.48 -43.21 -10.78
C MET A 1 61.03 -42.93 -11.14
N LYS A 2 60.13 -42.77 -10.16
CA LYS A 2 58.69 -42.54 -10.40
C LYS A 2 58.49 -41.11 -10.91
N LYS A 3 57.81 -40.94 -12.06
CA LYS A 3 57.38 -39.62 -12.56
C LYS A 3 56.01 -39.30 -11.97
N THR A 4 55.95 -38.30 -11.11
CA THR A 4 54.68 -37.77 -10.59
C THR A 4 54.18 -36.70 -11.56
N ILE A 5 52.99 -36.90 -12.13
CA ILE A 5 52.30 -35.91 -12.97
C ILE A 5 51.34 -35.13 -12.08
N PHE A 6 51.45 -33.79 -12.09
CA PHE A 6 50.55 -32.90 -11.37
C PHE A 6 49.43 -32.46 -12.31
N PHE A 7 48.18 -32.73 -11.93
CA PHE A 7 47.00 -32.26 -12.66
C PHE A 7 46.50 -30.98 -11.99
N VAL A 8 46.61 -29.84 -12.68
CA VAL A 8 46.06 -28.57 -12.19
C VAL A 8 44.64 -28.43 -12.72
N MET A 9 43.66 -28.58 -11.82
CA MET A 9 42.25 -28.36 -12.13
C MET A 9 41.94 -26.86 -11.92
N ILE A 10 41.82 -26.11 -13.01
CA ILE A 10 41.39 -24.71 -12.99
C ILE A 10 39.87 -24.69 -12.86
N ILE A 11 39.36 -24.30 -11.69
CA ILE A 11 37.94 -24.04 -11.48
C ILE A 11 37.64 -22.63 -12.00
N LEU A 12 37.02 -22.52 -13.17
CA LEU A 12 36.41 -21.25 -13.60
C LEU A 12 35.12 -21.04 -12.81
N ALA A 13 35.18 -20.19 -11.78
CA ALA A 13 33.98 -19.64 -11.16
C ALA A 13 33.31 -18.69 -12.15
N SER A 14 32.17 -19.08 -12.74
CA SER A 14 31.33 -18.18 -13.51
C SER A 14 30.57 -17.28 -12.53
N ASN A 15 30.90 -15.99 -12.53
CA ASN A 15 30.08 -14.99 -11.85
C ASN A 15 28.78 -14.84 -12.66
N LEU A 16 27.70 -15.46 -12.18
CA LEU A 16 26.37 -15.31 -12.77
C LEU A 16 25.84 -13.92 -12.37
N PHE A 17 26.21 -12.88 -13.10
CA PHE A 17 25.57 -11.57 -12.96
C PHE A 17 24.17 -11.66 -13.58
N ALA A 18 23.13 -11.58 -12.75
CA ALA A 18 21.77 -11.42 -13.24
C ALA A 18 21.65 -10.04 -13.92
N SER A 19 21.39 -10.01 -15.23
CA SER A 19 21.10 -8.76 -15.94
C SER A 19 19.61 -8.43 -15.81
N PHE A 20 19.30 -7.24 -15.31
CA PHE A 20 17.92 -6.76 -15.25
C PHE A 20 17.60 -5.96 -16.50
N LYS A 21 16.48 -6.28 -17.16
CA LYS A 21 15.94 -5.50 -18.26
C LYS A 21 14.69 -4.77 -17.79
N ALA A 22 14.74 -3.44 -17.76
CA ALA A 22 13.56 -2.61 -17.57
C ALA A 22 12.90 -2.33 -18.92
N SER A 23 11.57 -2.42 -18.98
CA SER A 23 10.79 -1.99 -20.14
C SER A 23 9.67 -1.07 -19.68
N LYS A 24 9.44 0.02 -20.43
CA LYS A 24 8.35 0.94 -20.14
C LYS A 24 7.04 0.27 -20.55
N ILE A 25 6.17 0.04 -19.58
CA ILE A 25 4.81 -0.50 -19.81
C ILE A 25 3.86 0.65 -20.15
N VAL A 26 3.79 1.66 -19.29
CA VAL A 26 2.94 2.85 -19.47
C VAL A 26 3.65 4.10 -18.98
N GLU A 27 3.13 5.25 -19.39
CA GLU A 27 3.53 6.56 -18.88
C GLU A 27 2.34 7.19 -18.13
N ALA A 28 2.58 7.60 -16.89
CA ALA A 28 1.58 8.20 -16.02
C ALA A 28 1.62 9.73 -16.10
N LYS A 29 0.46 10.37 -15.93
CA LYS A 29 0.33 11.85 -15.96
C LYS A 29 0.46 12.49 -14.56
N SER A 30 0.62 11.67 -13.52
CA SER A 30 0.75 12.10 -12.13
C SER A 30 1.53 11.06 -11.32
N ILE A 31 1.76 11.34 -10.04
CA ILE A 31 2.52 10.50 -9.12
C ILE A 31 1.69 9.27 -8.75
N ILE A 32 2.12 8.10 -9.23
CA ILE A 32 1.63 6.80 -8.73
C ILE A 32 2.13 6.63 -7.30
N TRP A 33 1.24 6.26 -6.39
CA TRP A 33 1.59 5.98 -5.00
C TRP A 33 1.60 4.48 -4.69
N GLY A 34 0.54 3.78 -5.07
CA GLY A 34 0.35 2.35 -4.83
C GLY A 34 -0.20 1.64 -6.05
N MET A 35 0.05 0.34 -6.12
CA MET A 35 -0.58 -0.55 -7.07
C MET A 35 -0.63 -1.97 -6.52
N ASP A 36 -1.64 -2.73 -6.93
CA ASP A 36 -1.77 -4.13 -6.56
C ASP A 36 -2.48 -4.92 -7.67
N PHE A 37 -1.96 -6.10 -7.98
CA PHE A 37 -2.57 -6.99 -8.97
C PHE A 37 -3.78 -7.68 -8.37
N TYR A 38 -4.91 -7.59 -9.07
CA TYR A 38 -6.14 -8.32 -8.73
C TYR A 38 -6.42 -9.49 -9.69
N ASP A 39 -5.64 -9.56 -10.77
CA ASP A 39 -5.51 -10.71 -11.70
C ASP A 39 -4.09 -10.73 -12.30
N LYS A 40 -3.76 -11.74 -13.11
CA LYS A 40 -2.47 -11.99 -13.75
C LYS A 40 -1.90 -10.80 -14.54
N SER A 41 -2.74 -9.99 -15.17
CA SER A 41 -2.31 -8.85 -15.98
C SER A 41 -2.89 -7.51 -15.54
N LYS A 42 -3.84 -7.51 -14.61
CA LYS A 42 -4.56 -6.30 -14.21
C LYS A 42 -4.25 -5.89 -12.78
N ALA A 43 -3.89 -4.63 -12.63
CA ALA A 43 -3.63 -3.99 -11.34
C ALA A 43 -4.50 -2.75 -11.15
N ILE A 44 -4.96 -2.55 -9.92
CA ILE A 44 -5.52 -1.27 -9.47
C ILE A 44 -4.34 -0.37 -9.09
N VAL A 45 -4.39 0.89 -9.49
CA VAL A 45 -3.34 1.88 -9.28
C VAL A 45 -3.93 3.11 -8.62
N SER A 46 -3.29 3.60 -7.57
CA SER A 46 -3.62 4.85 -6.89
C SER A 46 -2.63 5.95 -7.28
N PHE A 47 -3.16 7.16 -7.49
CA PHE A 47 -2.40 8.36 -7.76
C PHE A 47 -2.57 9.33 -6.62
N LYS A 48 -1.48 9.97 -6.20
CA LYS A 48 -1.46 10.90 -5.06
C LYS A 48 -2.55 11.98 -5.15
N ASN A 49 -2.85 12.45 -6.36
CA ASN A 49 -3.88 13.47 -6.63
C ASN A 49 -5.34 12.96 -6.62
N GLY A 50 -5.60 11.78 -6.04
CA GLY A 50 -6.94 11.24 -5.82
C GLY A 50 -7.46 10.33 -6.93
N PHE A 51 -6.72 10.13 -8.02
CA PHE A 51 -7.18 9.25 -9.09
C PHE A 51 -6.91 7.77 -8.82
N PHE A 52 -7.86 6.93 -9.19
CA PHE A 52 -7.67 5.50 -9.41
C PHE A 52 -7.56 5.22 -10.90
N ALA A 53 -6.71 4.25 -11.27
CA ALA A 53 -6.64 3.71 -12.61
C ALA A 53 -6.52 2.18 -12.59
N VAL A 54 -6.87 1.55 -13.71
CA VAL A 54 -6.54 0.15 -13.99
C VAL A 54 -5.37 0.11 -14.95
N LEU A 55 -4.30 -0.57 -14.56
CA LEU A 55 -3.21 -0.95 -15.43
C LEU A 55 -3.51 -2.34 -16.00
N ASP A 56 -3.39 -2.50 -17.32
CA ASP A 56 -3.40 -3.80 -17.99
C ASP A 56 -2.04 -4.00 -18.68
N THR A 57 -1.30 -5.01 -18.23
CA THR A 57 0.04 -5.35 -18.75
C THR A 57 0.01 -6.15 -20.04
N ASN A 58 -1.14 -6.69 -20.45
CA ASN A 58 -1.26 -7.37 -21.75
C ASN A 58 -1.37 -6.34 -22.88
N SER A 59 -2.18 -5.30 -22.67
CA SER A 59 -2.40 -4.22 -23.64
C SER A 59 -1.48 -3.03 -23.43
N ASN A 60 -0.68 -3.01 -22.35
CA ASN A 60 0.14 -1.86 -21.95
C ASN A 60 -0.69 -0.57 -21.84
N THR A 61 -1.85 -0.64 -21.20
CA THR A 61 -2.77 0.50 -21.05
C THR A 61 -3.00 0.87 -19.61
N LEU A 62 -3.13 2.18 -19.34
CA LEU A 62 -3.48 2.73 -18.04
C LEU A 62 -4.76 3.56 -18.17
N LYS A 63 -5.86 3.06 -17.62
CA LYS A 63 -7.19 3.67 -17.73
C LYS A 63 -7.61 4.29 -16.41
N TYR A 64 -7.78 5.61 -16.37
CA TYR A 64 -8.30 6.32 -15.19
C TYR A 64 -9.78 6.01 -15.02
N ILE A 65 -10.20 5.57 -13.83
CA ILE A 65 -11.55 5.04 -13.59
C ILE A 65 -12.39 5.89 -12.62
N LYS A 66 -11.77 6.57 -11.67
CA LYS A 66 -12.47 7.37 -10.66
C LYS A 66 -11.51 8.39 -10.05
N LYS A 67 -12.00 9.58 -9.71
CA LYS A 67 -11.32 10.53 -8.82
C LYS A 67 -12.04 10.56 -7.47
N LEU A 68 -11.28 10.45 -6.39
CA LEU A 68 -11.72 10.68 -5.02
C LEU A 68 -11.30 12.09 -4.60
N ASP A 69 -12.14 12.75 -3.81
CA ASP A 69 -11.75 13.99 -3.15
C ASP A 69 -10.87 13.66 -1.94
N VAL A 70 -9.65 14.19 -1.92
CA VAL A 70 -8.62 13.86 -0.93
C VAL A 70 -7.92 15.12 -0.46
N TYR A 71 -7.40 15.12 0.76
CA TYR A 71 -6.53 16.19 1.21
C TYR A 71 -5.17 16.09 0.50
N GLU A 72 -4.95 16.89 -0.54
CA GLU A 72 -3.73 16.86 -1.36
C GLU A 72 -2.76 17.99 -0.97
N LYS A 73 -2.09 17.85 0.19
CA LYS A 73 -1.02 18.77 0.62
C LYS A 73 0.20 18.04 1.17
N GLY A 74 1.40 18.48 0.78
CA GLY A 74 2.65 17.85 1.22
C GLY A 74 2.72 16.38 0.81
N GLN A 75 2.80 15.47 1.78
CA GLN A 75 2.79 14.01 1.57
C GLN A 75 1.39 13.41 1.48
N ALA A 76 0.34 14.20 1.71
CA ALA A 76 -1.03 13.74 1.70
C ALA A 76 -1.58 13.50 0.29
N GLY A 77 -2.62 12.66 0.19
CA GLY A 77 -3.27 12.33 -1.07
C GLY A 77 -4.07 11.03 -0.98
N LEU A 78 -4.38 10.44 -2.12
CA LEU A 78 -4.74 9.01 -2.20
C LEU A 78 -3.43 8.21 -2.20
N LEU A 79 -3.32 7.28 -1.25
CA LEU A 79 -2.06 6.63 -0.92
C LEU A 79 -2.09 5.17 -1.32
N ASP A 80 -2.04 4.21 -0.39
CA ASP A 80 -1.89 2.80 -0.76
C ASP A 80 -3.21 2.21 -1.28
N VAL A 81 -3.11 1.15 -2.09
CA VAL A 81 -4.25 0.36 -2.56
C VAL A 81 -3.86 -1.11 -2.60
N LYS A 82 -4.78 -1.97 -2.16
CA LYS A 82 -4.62 -3.42 -2.14
C LYS A 82 -5.90 -4.13 -2.54
N ALA A 83 -5.77 -5.17 -3.36
CA ALA A 83 -6.86 -6.10 -3.59
C ALA A 83 -7.09 -6.95 -2.33
N SER A 84 -8.34 -7.31 -2.03
CA SER A 84 -8.61 -8.23 -0.92
C SER A 84 -7.99 -9.60 -1.21
N LEU A 85 -7.72 -10.37 -0.16
CA LEU A 85 -7.25 -11.76 -0.30
C LEU A 85 -8.23 -12.64 -1.11
N ASN A 86 -9.52 -12.27 -1.12
CA ASN A 86 -10.59 -12.99 -1.79
C ASN A 86 -11.16 -12.22 -3.00
N PHE A 87 -10.33 -11.39 -3.66
CA PHE A 87 -10.79 -10.46 -4.69
C PHE A 87 -11.63 -11.13 -5.78
N LYS A 88 -11.25 -12.34 -6.20
CA LYS A 88 -11.97 -13.10 -7.25
C LYS A 88 -13.45 -13.34 -6.93
N ASN A 89 -13.80 -13.39 -5.64
CA ASN A 89 -15.15 -13.67 -5.19
C ASN A 89 -15.87 -12.40 -4.73
N ASP A 90 -15.17 -11.46 -4.12
CA ASP A 90 -15.79 -10.30 -3.50
C ASP A 90 -15.59 -8.99 -4.28
N ASN A 91 -14.65 -8.92 -5.21
CA ASN A 91 -14.25 -7.70 -5.95
C ASN A 91 -13.84 -6.52 -5.05
N THR A 92 -13.42 -6.78 -3.81
CA THR A 92 -13.10 -5.72 -2.83
C THR A 92 -11.67 -5.23 -3.01
N ILE A 93 -11.50 -3.91 -3.08
CA ILE A 93 -10.21 -3.27 -2.83
C ILE A 93 -10.27 -2.53 -1.50
N PHE A 94 -9.12 -2.47 -0.83
CA PHE A 94 -8.86 -1.61 0.31
C PHE A 94 -7.88 -0.53 -0.14
N PHE A 95 -8.05 0.68 0.37
CA PHE A 95 -7.13 1.77 0.08
C PHE A 95 -7.03 2.72 1.27
N THR A 96 -5.89 3.39 1.37
CA THR A 96 -5.71 4.47 2.32
C THR A 96 -5.66 5.80 1.59
N TYR A 97 -6.29 6.80 2.16
CA TYR A 97 -6.20 8.18 1.68
C TYR A 97 -6.15 9.13 2.86
N VAL A 98 -5.75 10.37 2.60
CA VAL A 98 -5.83 11.42 3.62
C VAL A 98 -7.15 12.15 3.48
N LYS A 99 -8.01 11.98 4.48
CA LYS A 99 -9.27 12.70 4.60
C LYS A 99 -9.03 14.07 5.22
N ASN A 100 -9.75 15.08 4.73
CA ASN A 100 -9.74 16.41 5.31
C ASN A 100 -10.79 16.49 6.43
N ILE A 101 -10.36 16.80 7.65
CA ILE A 101 -11.24 17.12 8.79
C ILE A 101 -10.78 18.48 9.32
N ASP A 102 -11.63 19.51 9.17
CA ASP A 102 -11.35 20.87 9.63
C ASP A 102 -9.99 21.42 9.16
N ASN A 103 -9.67 21.19 7.88
CA ASN A 103 -8.39 21.56 7.25
C ASN A 103 -7.15 20.83 7.82
N MET A 104 -7.36 19.74 8.56
CA MET A 104 -6.33 18.82 9.04
C MET A 104 -6.43 17.48 8.31
N GLY A 105 -5.28 16.92 7.93
CA GLY A 105 -5.23 15.63 7.24
C GLY A 105 -5.21 14.46 8.22
N VAL A 106 -6.09 13.48 8.01
CA VAL A 106 -6.11 12.20 8.75
C VAL A 106 -5.98 11.00 7.81
N THR A 107 -5.13 10.04 8.18
CA THR A 107 -5.01 8.78 7.42
C THR A 107 -6.31 8.00 7.61
N THR A 108 -6.94 7.60 6.53
CA THR A 108 -8.22 6.88 6.55
C THR A 108 -8.08 5.60 5.76
N LEU A 109 -8.46 4.48 6.36
CA LEU A 109 -8.64 3.21 5.65
C LEU A 109 -10.07 3.16 5.12
N ALA A 110 -10.21 2.82 3.85
CA ALA A 110 -11.49 2.68 3.16
C ALA A 110 -11.50 1.44 2.27
N LYS A 111 -12.70 1.04 1.83
CA LYS A 111 -12.91 -0.03 0.85
C LYS A 111 -13.84 0.41 -0.27
N ALA A 112 -13.76 -0.30 -1.39
CA ALA A 112 -14.68 -0.18 -2.50
C ALA A 112 -14.79 -1.52 -3.23
N LYS A 113 -15.82 -1.66 -4.08
CA LYS A 113 -15.93 -2.77 -5.03
C LYS A 113 -15.42 -2.31 -6.40
N LEU A 114 -14.49 -3.06 -6.99
CA LEU A 114 -13.99 -2.86 -8.35
C LEU A 114 -14.71 -3.82 -9.31
N ILE A 115 -15.78 -3.34 -9.94
CA ILE A 115 -16.63 -4.15 -10.82
C ILE A 115 -16.60 -3.54 -12.22
N ASN A 116 -16.23 -4.33 -13.23
CA ASN A 116 -16.13 -3.88 -14.63
C ASN A 116 -15.31 -2.59 -14.77
N GLU A 117 -14.17 -2.52 -14.07
CA GLU A 117 -13.26 -1.36 -14.04
C GLU A 117 -13.95 -0.06 -13.55
N LYS A 118 -14.93 -0.18 -12.65
CA LYS A 118 -15.56 0.95 -11.96
C LYS A 118 -15.52 0.71 -10.46
N LEU A 119 -15.25 1.78 -9.71
CA LEU A 119 -15.37 1.75 -8.25
C LEU A 119 -16.79 2.10 -7.82
N VAL A 120 -17.39 1.22 -7.03
CA VAL A 120 -18.70 1.40 -6.42
C VAL A 120 -18.64 1.08 -4.93
N ASN A 121 -19.65 1.53 -4.16
CA ASN A 121 -19.76 1.28 -2.71
C ASN A 121 -18.50 1.68 -1.94
N ILE A 122 -18.01 2.90 -2.18
CA ILE A 122 -16.88 3.46 -1.44
C ILE A 122 -17.33 3.74 -0.01
N GLU A 123 -16.62 3.19 0.95
CA GLU A 123 -16.93 3.27 2.38
C GLU A 123 -15.65 3.48 3.19
N ASP A 124 -15.66 4.45 4.11
CA ASP A 124 -14.61 4.58 5.11
C ASP A 124 -14.77 3.49 6.17
N ILE A 125 -13.73 2.68 6.37
CA ILE A 125 -13.69 1.64 7.41
C ILE A 125 -13.25 2.27 8.73
N LEU A 126 -12.15 3.02 8.68
CA LEU A 126 -11.59 3.66 9.85
C LEU A 126 -10.99 5.02 9.47
N VAL A 127 -11.66 6.06 9.95
CA VAL A 127 -11.11 7.42 10.02
C VAL A 127 -10.28 7.50 11.30
N THR A 128 -8.97 7.70 11.17
CA THR A 128 -8.09 7.63 12.35
C THR A 128 -8.17 8.88 13.23
N LYS A 129 -7.94 8.71 14.53
CA LYS A 129 -7.68 9.80 15.46
C LYS A 129 -6.22 10.24 15.32
N SER A 130 -5.89 10.93 14.23
CA SER A 130 -4.52 11.37 13.91
C SER A 130 -4.48 12.80 13.33
N ALA A 131 -5.48 13.62 13.64
CA ALA A 131 -5.56 14.98 13.10
C ALA A 131 -4.43 15.85 13.65
N THR A 132 -3.68 16.47 12.74
CA THR A 132 -2.72 17.53 13.06
C THR A 132 -2.74 18.54 11.91
N ASN A 133 -2.20 19.75 12.16
CA ASN A 133 -2.05 20.79 11.13
C ASN A 133 -0.85 20.56 10.19
N THR A 134 -0.10 19.45 10.34
CA THR A 134 1.06 19.16 9.51
C THR A 134 0.67 18.46 8.19
N THR A 135 1.59 18.48 7.23
CA THR A 135 1.41 17.88 5.90
C THR A 135 2.40 16.73 5.63
N ARG A 136 2.96 16.11 6.68
CA ARG A 136 3.97 15.05 6.60
C ARG A 136 3.67 13.87 7.52
N HIS A 137 4.27 12.71 7.25
CA HIS A 137 4.21 11.49 8.06
C HIS A 137 2.79 10.93 8.21
N PHE A 138 2.17 10.54 7.10
CA PHE A 138 0.82 9.92 7.10
C PHE A 138 0.86 8.39 7.31
N GLY A 139 1.99 7.72 7.09
CA GLY A 139 2.00 6.25 6.97
C GLY A 139 1.37 5.85 5.65
N SER A 140 0.49 4.83 5.65
CA SER A 140 -0.50 4.43 4.62
C SER A 140 -0.45 2.96 4.21
N ARG A 141 0.70 2.30 4.36
CA ARG A 141 0.96 0.98 3.78
C ARG A 141 -0.05 -0.04 4.31
N ILE A 142 -0.72 -0.76 3.43
CA ILE A 142 -1.68 -1.83 3.73
C ILE A 142 -1.02 -3.19 3.51
N THR A 143 -1.27 -4.13 4.42
CA THR A 143 -0.97 -5.56 4.22
C THR A 143 -2.01 -6.42 4.89
N PHE A 144 -2.04 -7.71 4.55
CA PHE A 144 -2.94 -8.69 5.15
C PHE A 144 -2.14 -9.84 5.78
N ASP A 145 -2.71 -10.43 6.82
CA ASP A 145 -2.50 -11.84 7.13
C ASP A 145 -3.79 -12.61 6.78
N GLU A 146 -3.87 -13.91 7.09
CA GLU A 146 -5.03 -14.74 6.78
C GLU A 146 -6.37 -14.26 7.39
N HIS A 147 -6.33 -13.47 8.46
CA HIS A 147 -7.48 -13.10 9.29
C HIS A 147 -7.65 -11.59 9.47
N HIS A 148 -6.63 -10.79 9.15
CA HIS A 148 -6.57 -9.38 9.48
C HIS A 148 -6.04 -8.52 8.34
N ILE A 149 -6.49 -7.27 8.35
CA ILE A 149 -5.87 -6.17 7.62
C ILE A 149 -5.04 -5.33 8.58
N TYR A 150 -3.86 -4.94 8.11
CA TYR A 150 -2.98 -4.01 8.78
C TYR A 150 -2.79 -2.77 7.94
N PHE A 151 -2.71 -1.61 8.59
CA PHE A 151 -2.21 -0.41 7.93
C PHE A 151 -1.43 0.48 8.87
N SER A 152 -0.47 1.23 8.33
CA SER A 152 0.35 2.16 9.11
C SER A 152 -0.23 3.57 9.17
N VAL A 153 -0.10 4.20 10.33
CA VAL A 153 -0.41 5.62 10.56
C VAL A 153 0.85 6.28 11.10
N GLY A 154 1.37 7.28 10.38
CA GLY A 154 2.56 8.00 10.81
C GLY A 154 2.31 8.88 12.04
N ASP A 155 3.37 9.35 12.68
CA ASP A 155 3.32 10.22 13.87
C ASP A 155 2.79 11.64 13.58
N ARG A 156 2.52 11.93 12.30
CA ARG A 156 2.01 13.21 11.80
C ARG A 156 2.98 14.39 12.03
N GLY A 157 4.28 14.12 12.10
CA GLY A 157 5.32 15.13 12.32
C GLY A 157 5.49 15.53 13.79
N GLU A 158 4.68 14.96 14.68
CA GLU A 158 4.71 15.20 16.12
C GLU A 158 5.21 13.94 16.83
N ARG A 159 6.48 13.91 17.22
CA ARG A 159 7.15 12.66 17.66
C ARG A 159 6.46 12.01 18.87
N ASP A 160 5.93 12.82 19.78
CA ASP A 160 5.29 12.34 21.01
C ASP A 160 3.98 11.58 20.75
N ASN A 161 3.37 11.76 19.57
CA ASN A 161 2.19 11.00 19.18
C ASN A 161 2.46 9.48 19.20
N ALA A 162 3.64 9.04 18.79
CA ALA A 162 3.98 7.62 18.77
C ALA A 162 4.00 6.95 20.16
N GLN A 163 4.02 7.75 21.23
CA GLN A 163 3.92 7.27 22.62
C GLN A 163 2.51 7.48 23.21
N THR A 164 1.63 8.20 22.53
CA THR A 164 0.31 8.58 23.02
C THR A 164 -0.72 7.50 22.70
N LEU A 165 -1.18 6.78 23.72
CA LEU A 165 -2.14 5.66 23.55
C LEU A 165 -3.59 6.09 23.28
N SER A 166 -3.90 7.38 23.43
CA SER A 166 -5.26 7.92 23.21
C SER A 166 -5.56 8.27 21.74
N ASN A 167 -4.55 8.17 20.87
CA ASN A 167 -4.67 8.49 19.45
C ASN A 167 -4.09 7.35 18.58
N HIS A 168 -4.25 7.46 17.26
CA HIS A 168 -3.78 6.42 16.33
C HIS A 168 -2.45 6.79 15.64
N ALA A 169 -1.87 7.97 15.89
CA ALA A 169 -0.67 8.42 15.21
C ALA A 169 0.58 7.64 15.68
N GLY A 170 1.48 7.33 14.76
CA GLY A 170 2.70 6.56 15.04
C GLY A 170 2.42 5.09 15.37
N SER A 171 1.45 4.47 14.71
CA SER A 171 1.00 3.11 15.02
C SER A 171 0.84 2.22 13.78
N ILE A 172 0.83 0.91 14.02
CA ILE A 172 0.30 -0.09 13.09
C ILE A 172 -1.07 -0.50 13.62
N ILE A 173 -2.10 -0.26 12.82
CA ILE A 173 -3.48 -0.63 13.16
C ILE A 173 -3.78 -2.01 12.60
N ARG A 174 -4.43 -2.86 13.39
CA ARG A 174 -4.92 -4.19 13.02
C ARG A 174 -6.44 -4.24 13.13
N LEU A 175 -7.12 -4.65 12.06
CA LEU A 175 -8.57 -4.91 12.02
C LEU A 175 -8.83 -6.32 11.48
N ASN A 176 -10.01 -6.87 11.75
CA ASN A 176 -10.49 -8.07 11.04
C ASN A 176 -10.65 -7.73 9.54
N LEU A 177 -10.68 -8.74 8.67
CA LEU A 177 -10.85 -8.53 7.22
C LEU A 177 -12.14 -7.78 6.83
N ASP A 178 -13.17 -7.83 7.66
CA ASP A 178 -14.42 -7.07 7.46
C ASP A 178 -14.34 -5.60 7.93
N GLY A 179 -13.22 -5.21 8.55
CA GLY A 179 -12.97 -3.88 9.11
C GLY A 179 -13.34 -3.74 10.59
N THR A 180 -13.90 -4.77 11.22
CA THR A 180 -14.27 -4.74 12.64
C THR A 180 -13.03 -4.87 13.54
N VAL A 181 -13.18 -4.47 14.80
CA VAL A 181 -12.10 -4.57 15.78
C VAL A 181 -11.97 -6.04 16.25
N PRO A 182 -10.76 -6.63 16.24
CA PRO A 182 -10.55 -8.01 16.69
C PRO A 182 -10.92 -8.20 18.17
N LYS A 183 -11.50 -9.35 18.55
CA LYS A 183 -11.92 -9.62 19.95
C LYS A 183 -10.75 -9.66 20.95
N LEU A 184 -9.58 -10.12 20.51
CA LEU A 184 -8.36 -10.13 21.33
C LEU A 184 -7.56 -8.83 21.10
N ILE A 185 -8.06 -7.72 21.64
CA ILE A 185 -7.25 -6.53 21.82
C ILE A 185 -6.43 -6.75 23.10
N LEU A 186 -5.28 -7.41 23.00
CA LEU A 186 -4.18 -6.95 23.85
C LEU A 186 -3.77 -5.61 23.25
N PHE A 187 -3.86 -4.54 24.03
CA PHE A 187 -3.38 -3.21 23.68
C PHE A 187 -1.91 -3.28 23.24
N PHE A 188 -1.69 -3.48 21.94
CA PHE A 188 -0.40 -3.28 21.32
C PHE A 188 -0.63 -2.63 19.97
N THR A 189 -0.48 -1.31 19.95
CA THR A 189 0.37 -0.71 18.94
C THR A 189 1.61 -1.60 18.81
N ILE A 190 1.76 -2.31 17.69
CA ILE A 190 3.01 -3.02 17.41
C ILE A 190 4.04 -1.92 17.19
N LYS A 191 4.78 -1.56 18.25
CA LYS A 191 5.97 -0.74 18.17
C LYS A 191 7.05 -1.61 17.55
N ILE A 192 7.33 -1.39 16.26
CA ILE A 192 8.56 -1.88 15.66
C ILE A 192 9.62 -0.87 16.12
N PHE A 193 10.51 -1.31 17.00
CA PHE A 193 11.73 -0.57 17.38
C PHE A 193 12.73 -0.59 16.22
#